data_AF-A0A356MIY0-F1
#
_entry.id   AF-A0A356MIY0-F1
#
_cell.length_a   1.000
_cell.length_b   1.000
_cell.length_c   1.000
_cell.angle_alpha   90.00
_cell.angle_beta   90.00
_cell.angle_gamma   90.00
#
_symmetry.space_group_name_H-M   'P 1'
#
loop_
_entity.id
_entity.type
_entity.pdbx_description
1 polymer ?
#
loop_
_entity_poly.entity_id
_entity_poly.type
_entity_poly.pdbx_seq_one_letter_code
_entity_poly.pdbx_strand_id
1 'polypeptide(L)'
;SKAKYVSMFRNCEFKFNRYENTEETEQNIKLKQSLIKCRDMNNLHHAKDAYLNIFVGNVFNEKYSKNFYLKDNFSFGFNINNAFLSNMNGVLVKEKHIPIVIKTMESNTPFVGFLPREKHGQFYKATIYGTDKHQKDFESINDIKLLKNSDGWDGGNIPRKSLDNPLSNTHKYGHLSDATYSYFTVIEYMNNNKHIRKFVEIPYIYAKDIKDNNDLTKIVERLTGVGNFNIIVKKITPGSIIKIGCGYFKIAGNTCDRIKLHNFNQLYLPTEMNEYFKLVSKIIKNITDKKELQYEGDNIIVVQNRFGEKKLITKEQNLILYKELVKHFN
;
A
#
# COMPACT_ATOMS: atom_id res chain seq x y z
N SER A 1 -7.41 24.44 -6.52
CA SER A 1 -7.90 23.42 -5.57
C SER A 1 -7.15 23.56 -4.24
N LYS A 2 -7.73 23.13 -3.11
CA LYS A 2 -7.07 23.15 -1.78
C LYS A 2 -5.71 22.43 -1.76
N ALA A 3 -5.56 21.38 -2.57
CA ALA A 3 -4.32 20.63 -2.74
C ALA A 3 -3.15 21.49 -3.27
N LYS A 4 -3.42 22.52 -4.10
CA LYS A 4 -2.39 23.45 -4.58
C LYS A 4 -1.76 24.20 -3.42
N TYR A 5 -2.56 24.74 -2.49
CA TYR A 5 -2.05 25.50 -1.35
C TYR A 5 -1.23 24.65 -0.38
N VAL A 6 -1.60 23.39 -0.17
CA VAL A 6 -0.78 22.46 0.63
C VAL A 6 0.53 22.12 -0.07
N SER A 7 0.53 21.99 -1.39
CA SER A 7 1.78 21.82 -2.15
C SER A 7 2.71 23.03 -1.99
N MET A 8 2.17 24.24 -2.15
CA MET A 8 2.94 25.48 -1.95
C MET A 8 3.48 25.59 -0.52
N PHE A 9 2.69 25.15 0.48
CA PHE A 9 3.10 25.14 1.88
C PHE A 9 4.28 24.20 2.12
N ARG A 10 4.22 23.01 1.52
CA ARG A 10 5.30 22.02 1.63
C ARG A 10 6.59 22.43 0.96
N ASN A 11 6.48 23.14 -0.16
CA ASN A 11 7.63 23.70 -0.84
C ASN A 11 8.16 24.97 -0.16
N CYS A 12 7.55 25.38 0.97
CA CYS A 12 7.87 26.59 1.69
C CYS A 12 7.85 27.84 0.80
N GLU A 13 6.91 27.89 -0.15
CA GLU A 13 6.74 29.00 -1.09
C GLU A 13 6.04 30.22 -0.44
N PHE A 14 5.49 30.05 0.77
CA PHE A 14 4.84 31.12 1.52
C PHE A 14 5.83 31.94 2.34
N LYS A 15 5.58 33.25 2.40
CA LYS A 15 6.33 34.16 3.28
C LYS A 15 5.81 34.04 4.71
N PHE A 16 6.70 33.67 5.63
CA PHE A 16 6.40 33.70 7.05
C PHE A 16 6.74 35.06 7.66
N ASN A 17 7.77 35.78 7.20
CA ASN A 17 8.12 37.13 7.68
C ASN A 17 8.25 38.14 6.53
N ARG A 18 8.04 39.43 6.83
CA ARG A 18 8.05 40.53 5.85
C ARG A 18 9.46 40.99 5.45
N TYR A 19 10.44 40.83 6.35
CA TYR A 19 11.76 41.46 6.28
C TYR A 19 12.94 40.49 6.38
N GLU A 20 12.70 39.18 6.48
CA GLU A 20 13.77 38.19 6.55
C GLU A 20 13.84 37.40 5.25
N ASN A 21 15.05 37.28 4.69
CA ASN A 21 15.36 36.15 3.83
C ASN A 21 15.13 34.90 4.68
N THR A 22 14.03 34.20 4.41
CA THR A 22 13.49 33.06 5.17
C THR A 22 14.38 31.80 5.14
N GLU A 23 15.69 31.94 4.94
CA GLU A 23 16.59 30.82 4.65
C GLU A 23 17.26 30.22 5.88
N GLU A 24 17.40 30.92 7.02
CA GLU A 24 18.39 30.47 8.03
C GLU A 24 17.91 30.35 9.49
N THR A 25 16.63 30.50 9.84
CA THR A 25 16.23 30.15 11.22
C THR A 25 16.16 28.64 11.39
N GLU A 26 16.70 28.12 12.49
CA GLU A 26 16.71 26.68 12.80
C GLU A 26 15.30 26.06 12.71
N GLN A 27 14.28 26.81 13.16
CA GLN A 27 12.89 26.40 13.08
C GLN A 27 12.39 26.26 11.63
N ASN A 28 12.78 27.16 10.73
CA ASN A 28 12.40 27.08 9.32
C ASN A 28 13.12 25.92 8.62
N ILE A 29 14.37 25.63 8.98
CA ILE A 29 15.11 24.46 8.48
C ILE A 29 14.39 23.18 8.91
N LYS A 30 14.06 23.05 10.20
CA LYS A 30 13.29 21.90 10.74
C LYS A 30 11.90 21.78 10.09
N LEU A 31 11.22 22.90 9.88
CA LEU A 31 9.95 22.91 9.15
C LEU A 31 10.13 22.40 7.71
N LYS A 32 11.11 22.90 6.97
CA LYS A 32 11.41 22.45 5.60
C LYS A 32 11.68 20.94 5.57
N GLN A 33 12.52 20.43 6.46
CA GLN A 33 12.87 19.01 6.55
C GLN A 33 11.64 18.13 6.89
N SER A 34 10.82 18.53 7.85
CA SER A 34 9.62 17.79 8.26
C SER A 34 8.51 17.77 7.20
N LEU A 35 8.47 18.77 6.31
CA LEU A 35 7.49 18.86 5.22
C LEU A 35 7.85 18.03 3.99
N ILE A 36 9.06 17.47 3.92
CA ILE A 36 9.51 16.63 2.81
C ILE A 36 8.63 15.38 2.71
N LYS A 37 7.96 15.25 1.56
CA LYS A 37 7.10 14.09 1.28
C LYS A 37 7.88 12.95 0.65
N CYS A 38 7.96 11.82 1.35
CA CYS A 38 8.55 10.57 0.88
C CYS A 38 7.46 9.48 0.74
N ARG A 39 6.87 9.34 -0.45
CA ARG A 39 5.82 8.34 -0.72
C ARG A 39 6.35 6.92 -0.72
N ASP A 40 7.61 6.75 -1.14
CA ASP A 40 8.24 5.43 -1.28
C ASP A 40 8.74 4.89 0.07
N MET A 41 8.80 5.73 1.10
CA MET A 41 9.22 5.33 2.45
C MET A 41 8.09 4.65 3.20
N ASN A 42 6.93 5.30 3.28
CA ASN A 42 5.78 4.79 4.02
C ASN A 42 4.45 5.43 3.60
N ASN A 43 3.35 4.85 4.07
CA ASN A 43 1.99 5.31 3.79
C ASN A 43 1.49 6.41 4.74
N LEU A 44 2.31 6.87 5.71
CA LEU A 44 1.91 7.90 6.67
C LEU A 44 1.65 9.25 5.98
N HIS A 45 2.21 9.45 4.79
CA HIS A 45 2.07 10.69 4.04
C HIS A 45 0.62 11.06 3.75
N HIS A 46 -0.31 10.09 3.65
CA HIS A 46 -1.74 10.38 3.49
C HIS A 46 -2.34 11.07 4.72
N ALA A 47 -2.02 10.59 5.92
CA ALA A 47 -2.48 11.20 7.17
C ALA A 47 -1.85 12.58 7.37
N LYS A 48 -0.55 12.71 7.07
CA LYS A 48 0.17 14.00 7.13
C LYS A 48 -0.41 15.02 6.14
N ASP A 49 -0.76 14.59 4.92
CA ASP A 49 -1.46 15.43 3.95
C ASP A 49 -2.83 15.90 4.47
N ALA A 50 -3.61 15.01 5.09
CA ALA A 50 -4.90 15.34 5.67
C ALA A 50 -4.79 16.38 6.79
N TYR A 51 -3.79 16.23 7.68
CA TYR A 51 -3.49 17.22 8.71
C TYR A 51 -3.15 18.60 8.10
N LEU A 52 -2.24 18.64 7.13
CA LEU A 52 -1.86 19.89 6.47
C LEU A 52 -3.03 20.52 5.71
N ASN A 53 -3.91 19.72 5.10
CA ASN A 53 -5.14 20.23 4.47
C ASN A 53 -6.03 20.98 5.47
N ILE A 54 -6.16 20.48 6.69
CA ILE A 54 -6.92 21.16 7.76
C ILE A 54 -6.19 22.43 8.19
N PHE A 55 -4.90 22.33 8.50
CA PHE A 55 -4.11 23.47 8.99
C PHE A 55 -4.07 24.62 7.97
N VAL A 56 -3.65 24.35 6.74
CA VAL A 56 -3.61 25.33 5.65
C VAL A 56 -5.01 25.81 5.31
N GLY A 57 -6.00 24.91 5.30
CA GLY A 57 -7.40 25.25 5.05
C GLY A 57 -7.95 26.26 6.05
N ASN A 58 -7.67 26.08 7.35
CA ASN A 58 -8.09 26.99 8.40
C ASN A 58 -7.45 28.37 8.25
N VAL A 59 -6.14 28.43 7.96
CA VAL A 59 -5.42 29.69 7.69
C VAL A 59 -6.04 30.46 6.54
N PHE A 60 -6.32 29.78 5.43
CA PHE A 60 -6.94 30.41 4.26
C PHE A 60 -8.37 30.84 4.52
N ASN A 61 -9.16 30.02 5.21
CA ASN A 61 -10.54 30.36 5.57
C ASN A 61 -10.61 31.58 6.48
N GLU A 62 -9.73 31.66 7.49
CA GLU A 62 -9.67 32.80 8.40
C GLU A 62 -9.26 34.08 7.65
N LYS A 63 -8.23 34.00 6.81
CA LYS A 63 -7.67 35.18 6.15
C LYS A 63 -8.48 35.69 4.95
N TYR A 64 -8.96 34.79 4.09
CA TYR A 64 -9.52 35.12 2.79
C TYR A 64 -11.01 34.79 2.63
N SER A 65 -11.63 34.17 3.64
CA SER A 65 -13.08 33.92 3.63
C SER A 65 -13.75 34.72 4.74
N LYS A 66 -13.51 34.41 6.01
CA LYS A 66 -14.14 35.14 7.13
C LYS A 66 -13.75 36.61 7.18
N ASN A 67 -12.46 36.92 7.23
CA ASN A 67 -11.99 38.30 7.33
C ASN A 67 -12.09 39.09 6.01
N PHE A 68 -12.40 38.42 4.89
CA PHE A 68 -12.61 39.08 3.60
C PHE A 68 -13.95 39.82 3.55
N TYR A 69 -15.03 39.20 4.05
CA TYR A 69 -16.36 39.83 4.07
C TYR A 69 -16.56 40.85 5.20
N LEU A 70 -15.65 40.91 6.17
CA LEU A 70 -15.79 41.77 7.37
C LEU A 70 -15.10 43.13 7.24
N LYS A 71 -14.42 43.42 6.13
CA LYS A 71 -13.69 44.69 5.95
C LYS A 71 -14.10 45.36 4.64
N ASP A 72 -14.89 46.43 4.74
CA ASP A 72 -15.37 47.28 3.63
C ASP A 72 -14.28 48.01 2.83
N ASN A 73 -13.01 47.71 3.09
CA ASN A 73 -11.89 48.38 2.45
C ASN A 73 -11.36 47.54 1.29
N PHE A 74 -11.60 48.04 0.06
CA PHE A 74 -11.04 47.60 -1.22
C PHE A 74 -9.49 47.47 -1.27
N SER A 75 -8.78 47.80 -0.17
CA SER A 75 -7.33 47.74 -0.07
C SER A 75 -6.77 46.38 0.37
N PHE A 76 -7.61 45.34 0.55
CA PHE A 76 -7.11 44.00 0.86
C PHE A 76 -6.44 43.39 -0.38
N GLY A 77 -5.14 43.66 -0.54
CA GLY A 77 -4.33 43.03 -1.57
C GLY A 77 -4.39 41.51 -1.44
N PHE A 78 -5.13 40.85 -2.33
CA PHE A 78 -5.26 39.41 -2.39
C PHE A 78 -3.93 38.81 -2.85
N ASN A 79 -3.03 38.53 -1.90
CA ASN A 79 -1.75 37.89 -2.18
C ASN A 79 -1.64 36.57 -1.41
N ILE A 80 -1.93 35.48 -2.12
CA ILE A 80 -1.87 34.10 -1.62
C ILE A 80 -0.53 33.80 -0.94
N ASN A 81 0.59 34.32 -1.45
CA ASN A 81 1.94 34.05 -0.92
C ASN A 81 2.14 34.62 0.49
N ASN A 82 1.33 35.62 0.88
CA ASN A 82 1.37 36.23 2.20
C ASN A 82 0.41 35.56 3.20
N ALA A 83 -0.18 34.41 2.87
CA ALA A 83 -1.19 33.75 3.71
C ALA A 83 -0.72 33.54 5.16
N PHE A 84 0.54 33.17 5.35
CA PHE A 84 1.14 32.85 6.65
C PHE A 84 1.94 34.01 7.27
N LEU A 85 1.89 35.21 6.68
CA LEU A 85 2.71 36.35 7.09
C LEU A 85 2.30 36.90 8.47
N SER A 86 1.02 36.87 8.81
CA SER A 86 0.45 37.52 10.00
C SER A 86 -0.08 36.50 10.97
N ASN A 87 0.13 36.73 12.27
CA ASN A 87 -0.55 35.96 13.30
C ASN A 87 -2.08 36.20 13.22
N MET A 88 -2.84 35.14 13.50
CA MET A 88 -4.30 35.09 13.51
C MET A 88 -4.72 34.34 14.76
N ASN A 89 -5.33 35.05 15.72
CA ASN A 89 -5.73 34.48 17.00
C ASN A 89 -6.63 33.24 16.79
N GLY A 90 -6.33 32.16 17.51
CA GLY A 90 -7.07 30.90 17.42
C GLY A 90 -6.76 30.03 16.18
N VAL A 91 -6.06 30.55 15.16
CA VAL A 91 -5.77 29.80 13.91
C VAL A 91 -4.27 29.65 13.66
N LEU A 92 -3.52 30.75 13.69
CA LEU A 92 -2.08 30.78 13.43
C LEU A 92 -1.38 31.75 14.38
N VAL A 93 -0.80 31.24 15.45
CA VAL A 93 0.23 31.95 16.22
C VAL A 93 1.54 31.24 15.91
N LYS A 94 2.41 31.83 15.09
CA LYS A 94 3.55 31.11 14.48
C LYS A 94 4.43 30.44 15.54
N GLU A 95 4.73 31.17 16.60
CA GLU A 95 5.58 30.76 17.71
C GLU A 95 5.03 29.52 18.43
N LYS A 96 3.69 29.35 18.43
CA LYS A 96 3.01 28.22 19.06
C LYS A 96 2.68 27.10 18.08
N HIS A 97 2.16 27.44 16.90
CA HIS A 97 1.58 26.48 15.97
C HIS A 97 2.60 25.86 15.02
N ILE A 98 3.66 26.59 14.62
CA ILE A 98 4.71 26.00 13.76
C ILE A 98 5.45 24.85 14.48
N PRO A 99 5.84 24.95 15.77
CA PRO A 99 6.41 23.81 16.49
C PRO A 99 5.46 22.61 16.57
N ILE A 100 4.15 22.84 16.71
CA ILE A 100 3.14 21.77 16.70
C ILE A 100 3.07 21.11 15.33
N VAL A 101 3.11 21.88 14.25
CA VAL A 101 3.15 21.35 12.88
C VAL A 101 4.40 20.49 12.70
N ILE A 102 5.58 20.98 13.07
CA ILE A 102 6.84 20.22 13.01
C ILE A 102 6.70 18.90 13.78
N LYS A 103 6.33 18.96 15.07
CA LYS A 103 6.14 17.76 15.91
C LYS A 103 5.14 16.76 15.32
N THR A 104 4.05 17.26 14.74
CA THR A 104 3.03 16.41 14.10
C THR A 104 3.56 15.76 12.83
N MET A 105 4.32 16.51 12.04
CA MET A 105 4.93 16.03 10.79
C MET A 105 6.09 15.06 11.04
N GLU A 106 6.80 15.16 12.15
CA GLU A 106 7.85 14.24 12.59
C GLU A 106 7.29 12.99 13.27
N SER A 107 6.04 13.03 13.73
CA SER A 107 5.43 11.90 14.42
C SER A 107 5.25 10.66 13.53
N ASN A 108 5.58 9.51 14.10
CA ASN A 108 5.43 8.17 13.52
C ASN A 108 4.16 7.43 14.02
N THR A 109 3.29 8.13 14.75
CA THR A 109 2.05 7.58 15.32
C THR A 109 0.83 7.47 14.40
N PRO A 110 0.76 8.02 13.17
CA PRO A 110 -0.42 7.85 12.32
C PRO A 110 -0.78 6.37 12.09
N PHE A 111 -2.06 6.04 12.30
CA PHE A 111 -2.56 4.70 12.05
C PHE A 111 -2.72 4.44 10.55
N VAL A 112 -2.00 3.44 10.05
CA VAL A 112 -2.15 2.94 8.68
C VAL A 112 -3.00 1.67 8.75
N GLY A 113 -4.22 1.76 8.22
CA GLY A 113 -5.14 0.63 8.09
C GLY A 113 -5.35 0.25 6.64
N PHE A 114 -5.68 -1.02 6.41
CA PHE A 114 -6.23 -1.48 5.15
C PHE A 114 -7.66 -1.95 5.41
N LEU A 115 -8.58 -1.66 4.49
CA LEU A 115 -9.96 -2.14 4.61
C LEU A 115 -10.02 -3.55 4.01
N PRO A 116 -10.14 -4.61 4.83
CA PRO A 116 -10.18 -5.97 4.33
C PRO A 116 -11.55 -6.21 3.69
N ARG A 117 -11.57 -6.76 2.49
CA ARG A 117 -12.80 -6.98 1.73
C ARG A 117 -12.75 -8.32 1.04
N GLU A 118 -13.91 -8.93 0.91
CA GLU A 118 -14.09 -10.09 0.05
C GLU A 118 -13.68 -9.75 -1.39
N LYS A 119 -13.05 -10.71 -2.04
CA LYS A 119 -12.80 -10.62 -3.48
C LYS A 119 -14.10 -10.88 -4.24
N HIS A 120 -14.38 -10.02 -5.19
CA HIS A 120 -15.55 -10.08 -6.05
C HIS A 120 -15.15 -9.87 -7.50
N GLY A 121 -16.06 -10.15 -8.42
CA GLY A 121 -15.87 -9.93 -9.85
C GLY A 121 -15.94 -11.23 -10.63
N GLN A 122 -14.96 -11.47 -11.49
CA GLN A 122 -14.89 -12.66 -12.32
C GLN A 122 -14.73 -13.92 -11.45
N PHE A 123 -15.50 -14.98 -11.74
CA PHE A 123 -15.43 -16.24 -10.99
C PHE A 123 -14.18 -17.05 -11.29
N TYR A 124 -13.70 -17.01 -12.52
CA TYR A 124 -12.59 -17.82 -13.04
C TYR A 124 -12.10 -17.25 -14.37
N LYS A 125 -10.90 -17.63 -14.82
CA LYS A 125 -10.45 -17.25 -16.17
C LYS A 125 -11.40 -17.88 -17.20
N ALA A 126 -11.86 -17.07 -18.16
CA ALA A 126 -12.89 -17.48 -19.11
C ALA A 126 -12.41 -18.50 -20.15
N THR A 127 -11.10 -18.71 -20.25
CA THR A 127 -10.49 -19.71 -21.15
C THR A 127 -10.87 -21.11 -20.70
N ILE A 128 -11.49 -21.87 -21.60
CA ILE A 128 -11.74 -23.29 -21.40
C ILE A 128 -10.48 -24.05 -21.80
N TYR A 129 -9.94 -24.82 -20.87
CA TYR A 129 -8.83 -25.72 -21.12
C TYR A 129 -9.38 -27.09 -21.51
N GLY A 130 -8.92 -27.59 -22.66
CA GLY A 130 -9.21 -28.95 -23.11
C GLY A 130 -8.65 -29.98 -22.13
N THR A 131 -9.18 -31.20 -22.24
CA THR A 131 -8.79 -32.37 -21.44
C THR A 131 -7.35 -32.80 -21.73
N ASP A 132 -6.90 -32.48 -22.93
CA ASP A 132 -5.55 -32.59 -23.42
C ASP A 132 -5.26 -31.25 -24.10
N LYS A 133 -4.24 -30.51 -23.65
CA LYS A 133 -3.60 -29.57 -24.57
C LYS A 133 -3.18 -30.42 -25.78
N HIS A 134 -3.55 -30.01 -26.99
CA HIS A 134 -3.22 -30.78 -28.17
C HIS A 134 -1.72 -31.04 -28.19
N GLN A 135 -1.32 -32.28 -28.51
CA GLN A 135 0.06 -32.75 -28.67
C GLN A 135 0.95 -31.83 -29.54
N LYS A 136 0.35 -30.89 -30.27
CA LYS A 136 1.03 -29.88 -31.11
C LYS A 136 1.64 -28.72 -30.32
N ASP A 137 1.26 -28.51 -29.06
CA ASP A 137 1.74 -27.40 -28.23
C ASP A 137 2.94 -27.78 -27.34
N PHE A 138 3.44 -29.02 -27.43
CA PHE A 138 4.57 -29.52 -26.63
C PHE A 138 5.52 -30.38 -27.46
N GLU A 139 6.82 -30.23 -27.21
CA GLU A 139 7.87 -30.90 -27.98
C GLU A 139 8.05 -32.39 -27.61
N SER A 140 7.62 -32.83 -26.42
CA SER A 140 7.82 -34.23 -25.99
C SER A 140 6.64 -34.86 -25.21
N ILE A 141 6.56 -36.20 -25.28
CA ILE A 141 5.58 -37.03 -24.54
C ILE A 141 5.80 -36.96 -23.01
N ASN A 142 6.99 -36.58 -22.54
CA ASN A 142 7.28 -36.47 -21.11
C ASN A 142 6.68 -35.21 -20.47
N ASP A 143 6.52 -34.12 -21.23
CA ASP A 143 5.86 -32.88 -20.78
C ASP A 143 4.37 -33.08 -20.52
N ILE A 144 3.74 -33.99 -21.28
CA ILE A 144 2.34 -34.39 -21.14
C ILE A 144 2.14 -35.23 -19.86
N LYS A 145 3.13 -36.04 -19.47
CA LYS A 145 3.06 -36.89 -18.26
C LYS A 145 3.23 -36.08 -16.97
N LEU A 146 4.00 -34.98 -16.99
CA LEU A 146 4.15 -34.06 -15.85
C LEU A 146 2.86 -33.30 -15.48
N LEU A 147 1.91 -33.19 -16.40
CA LEU A 147 0.59 -32.56 -16.19
C LEU A 147 -0.49 -33.56 -15.75
N LYS A 148 -0.21 -34.87 -15.81
CA LYS A 148 -1.06 -35.92 -15.24
C LYS A 148 -0.68 -36.15 -13.78
N ASN A 149 -1.05 -35.22 -12.90
CA ASN A 149 -1.17 -35.49 -11.48
C ASN A 149 -2.67 -35.50 -11.16
N SER A 150 -3.29 -36.68 -11.02
CA SER A 150 -3.32 -37.53 -9.83
C SER A 150 -4.26 -36.96 -8.77
N ASP A 151 -5.43 -37.61 -8.65
CA ASP A 151 -6.26 -37.75 -7.45
C ASP A 151 -6.64 -36.47 -6.69
N GLY A 152 -7.92 -36.13 -6.78
CA GLY A 152 -8.58 -35.12 -5.94
C GLY A 152 -8.87 -33.81 -6.67
N TRP A 153 -9.97 -33.18 -6.29
CA TRP A 153 -10.26 -31.81 -6.71
C TRP A 153 -9.16 -30.89 -6.18
N ASP A 154 -8.34 -30.35 -7.08
CA ASP A 154 -7.21 -29.46 -6.77
C ASP A 154 -7.60 -27.98 -6.57
N GLY A 155 -8.91 -27.69 -6.43
CA GLY A 155 -9.41 -26.32 -6.30
C GLY A 155 -9.22 -25.43 -7.54
N GLY A 156 -8.70 -25.98 -8.66
CA GLY A 156 -8.38 -25.23 -9.88
C GLY A 156 -9.29 -25.54 -11.07
N ASN A 157 -9.79 -26.77 -11.17
CA ASN A 157 -10.57 -27.22 -12.34
C ASN A 157 -12.07 -27.06 -12.12
N ILE A 158 -12.65 -25.96 -12.62
CA ILE A 158 -14.08 -25.67 -12.50
C ILE A 158 -14.85 -26.27 -13.68
N PRO A 159 -15.91 -27.06 -13.43
CA PRO A 159 -16.75 -27.61 -14.49
C PRO A 159 -17.56 -26.52 -15.19
N ARG A 160 -17.83 -26.71 -16.49
CA ARG A 160 -18.56 -25.74 -17.32
C ARG A 160 -20.03 -25.59 -16.94
N LYS A 161 -20.62 -26.61 -16.34
CA LYS A 161 -22.02 -26.67 -15.90
C LYS A 161 -22.13 -27.36 -14.53
N SER A 162 -23.30 -27.22 -13.91
CA SER A 162 -23.67 -27.90 -12.68
C SER A 162 -23.52 -29.42 -12.80
N LEU A 163 -23.31 -30.09 -11.67
CA LEU A 163 -22.96 -31.52 -11.59
C LEU A 163 -23.90 -32.44 -12.37
N ASP A 164 -25.21 -32.14 -12.36
CA ASP A 164 -26.25 -32.94 -13.02
C ASP A 164 -26.26 -32.80 -14.55
N ASN A 165 -25.43 -31.91 -15.09
CA ASN A 165 -25.33 -31.71 -16.52
C ASN A 165 -24.21 -32.58 -17.12
N PRO A 166 -24.40 -33.19 -18.31
CA PRO A 166 -23.33 -33.92 -19.00
C PRO A 166 -22.03 -33.12 -19.15
N LEU A 167 -22.11 -31.79 -19.32
CA LEU A 167 -20.97 -30.87 -19.45
C LEU A 167 -20.25 -30.57 -18.12
N SER A 168 -20.62 -31.25 -17.02
CA SER A 168 -19.93 -31.18 -15.74
C SER A 168 -18.64 -31.99 -15.72
N ASN A 169 -18.52 -32.99 -16.60
CA ASN A 169 -17.36 -33.85 -16.66
C ASN A 169 -16.16 -33.09 -17.25
N THR A 170 -15.25 -32.65 -16.37
CA THR A 170 -14.04 -31.90 -16.69
C THR A 170 -13.04 -32.71 -17.52
N HIS A 171 -13.04 -34.04 -17.39
CA HIS A 171 -12.21 -34.97 -18.16
C HIS A 171 -12.73 -35.25 -19.57
N LYS A 172 -13.95 -34.84 -19.90
CA LYS A 172 -14.54 -35.00 -21.25
C LYS A 172 -14.78 -33.67 -21.96
N TYR A 173 -15.18 -32.64 -21.23
CA TYR A 173 -15.64 -31.37 -21.81
C TYR A 173 -14.75 -30.17 -21.47
N GLY A 174 -13.58 -30.44 -20.89
CA GLY A 174 -12.63 -29.45 -20.42
C GLY A 174 -13.06 -28.78 -19.13
N HIS A 175 -12.21 -27.89 -18.63
CA HIS A 175 -12.41 -27.17 -17.37
C HIS A 175 -12.05 -25.69 -17.53
N LEU A 176 -12.52 -24.89 -16.60
CA LEU A 176 -12.11 -23.50 -16.42
C LEU A 176 -11.06 -23.46 -15.31
N SER A 177 -9.99 -22.68 -15.50
CA SER A 177 -8.90 -22.58 -14.52
C SER A 177 -9.06 -21.38 -13.59
N ASP A 178 -8.27 -21.38 -12.52
CA ASP A 178 -8.04 -20.23 -11.66
C ASP A 178 -9.32 -19.66 -11.03
N ALA A 179 -9.98 -20.50 -10.23
CA ALA A 179 -11.09 -20.06 -9.39
C ALA A 179 -10.68 -18.83 -8.57
N THR A 180 -11.43 -17.74 -8.72
CA THR A 180 -11.23 -16.55 -7.89
C THR A 180 -11.78 -16.85 -6.50
N TYR A 181 -10.91 -16.97 -5.52
CA TYR A 181 -11.30 -17.06 -4.12
C TYR A 181 -11.86 -15.72 -3.62
N SER A 182 -12.86 -15.77 -2.74
CA SER A 182 -13.46 -14.60 -2.09
C SER A 182 -12.82 -14.30 -0.75
N TYR A 183 -12.71 -15.32 0.11
CA TYR A 183 -12.16 -15.26 1.46
C TYR A 183 -11.60 -16.62 1.89
N PHE A 184 -10.97 -16.66 3.06
CA PHE A 184 -10.48 -17.88 3.69
C PHE A 184 -11.31 -18.26 4.91
N THR A 185 -11.46 -19.55 5.18
CA THR A 185 -11.89 -20.09 6.46
C THR A 185 -10.76 -20.91 7.08
N VAL A 186 -10.73 -21.03 8.40
CA VAL A 186 -9.74 -21.86 9.10
C VAL A 186 -10.46 -23.02 9.74
N ILE A 187 -10.04 -24.23 9.39
CA ILE A 187 -10.54 -25.47 9.97
C ILE A 187 -9.45 -26.21 10.74
N GLU A 188 -9.90 -27.05 11.65
CA GLU A 188 -9.08 -27.99 12.39
C GLU A 188 -9.66 -29.39 12.29
N TYR A 189 -8.82 -30.37 12.00
CA TYR A 189 -9.22 -31.76 11.89
C TYR A 189 -8.10 -32.71 12.31
N MET A 190 -8.47 -33.96 12.56
CA MET A 190 -7.53 -35.03 12.89
C MET A 190 -7.17 -35.81 11.64
N ASN A 191 -5.87 -35.98 11.39
CA ASN A 191 -5.36 -36.85 10.33
C ASN A 191 -4.21 -37.69 10.89
N ASN A 192 -4.33 -39.02 10.84
CA ASN A 192 -3.32 -39.95 11.37
C ASN A 192 -2.84 -39.57 12.78
N ASN A 193 -3.78 -39.33 13.70
CA ASN A 193 -3.55 -38.90 15.09
C ASN A 193 -2.83 -37.54 15.27
N LYS A 194 -2.73 -36.71 14.22
CA LYS A 194 -2.20 -35.35 14.30
C LYS A 194 -3.31 -34.33 14.11
N HIS A 195 -3.32 -33.31 14.97
CA HIS A 195 -4.17 -32.14 14.80
C HIS A 195 -3.59 -31.26 13.68
N ILE A 196 -4.38 -31.05 12.62
CA ILE A 196 -4.02 -30.20 11.49
C ILE A 196 -4.93 -28.98 11.49
N ARG A 197 -4.34 -27.78 11.43
CA ARG A 197 -5.05 -26.53 11.13
C ARG A 197 -4.76 -26.10 9.71
N LYS A 198 -5.80 -25.86 8.93
CA LYS A 198 -5.67 -25.52 7.51
C LYS A 198 -6.51 -24.30 7.17
N PHE A 199 -5.92 -23.40 6.40
CA PHE A 199 -6.66 -22.36 5.69
C PHE A 199 -7.28 -22.98 4.45
N VAL A 200 -8.58 -22.81 4.30
CA VAL A 200 -9.36 -23.26 3.16
C VAL A 200 -9.87 -22.04 2.43
N GLU A 201 -9.61 -22.01 1.13
CA GLU A 201 -10.09 -20.93 0.27
C GLU A 201 -11.54 -21.17 -0.07
N ILE A 202 -12.36 -20.13 0.02
CA ILE A 202 -13.75 -20.19 -0.41
C ILE A 202 -13.85 -19.50 -1.77
N PRO A 203 -14.07 -20.24 -2.88
CA PRO A 203 -14.31 -19.67 -4.21
C PRO A 203 -15.47 -18.68 -4.21
N TYR A 204 -15.32 -17.58 -4.95
CA TYR A 204 -16.34 -16.54 -5.06
C TYR A 204 -17.67 -17.06 -5.62
N ILE A 205 -17.62 -18.09 -6.48
CA ILE A 205 -18.82 -18.76 -7.01
C ILE A 205 -19.69 -19.37 -5.91
N TYR A 206 -19.09 -19.89 -4.83
CA TYR A 206 -19.82 -20.47 -3.70
C TYR A 206 -20.08 -19.46 -2.59
N ALA A 207 -19.30 -18.37 -2.52
CA ALA A 207 -19.34 -17.42 -1.42
C ALA A 207 -20.73 -16.78 -1.22
N LYS A 208 -21.50 -16.59 -2.29
CA LYS A 208 -22.87 -16.01 -2.23
C LYS A 208 -23.92 -17.00 -1.74
N ASP A 209 -23.69 -18.30 -1.92
CA ASP A 209 -24.65 -19.34 -1.57
C ASP A 209 -24.52 -19.76 -0.11
N ILE A 210 -23.40 -19.43 0.55
CA ILE A 210 -23.18 -19.68 1.97
C ILE A 210 -23.99 -18.69 2.81
N LYS A 211 -25.09 -19.16 3.40
CA LYS A 211 -25.93 -18.36 4.30
C LYS A 211 -25.67 -18.68 5.77
N ASP A 212 -25.38 -19.94 6.06
CA ASP A 212 -25.15 -20.42 7.41
C ASP A 212 -23.89 -21.30 7.54
N ASN A 213 -23.64 -21.79 8.76
CA ASN A 213 -22.50 -22.67 9.04
C ASN A 213 -22.63 -24.03 8.36
N ASN A 214 -23.84 -24.54 8.12
CA ASN A 214 -24.05 -25.85 7.51
C ASN A 214 -23.68 -25.81 6.02
N ASP A 215 -24.04 -24.72 5.33
CA ASP A 215 -23.63 -24.46 3.95
C ASP A 215 -22.09 -24.38 3.86
N LEU A 216 -21.46 -23.67 4.81
CA LEU A 216 -20.01 -23.56 4.87
C LEU A 216 -19.36 -24.93 5.09
N THR A 217 -19.88 -25.75 6.00
CA THR A 217 -19.38 -27.11 6.24
C THR A 217 -19.45 -27.95 4.97
N LYS A 218 -20.59 -28.00 4.29
CA LYS A 218 -20.74 -28.76 3.04
C LYS A 218 -19.75 -28.33 1.96
N ILE A 219 -19.52 -27.03 1.82
CA ILE A 219 -18.57 -26.49 0.84
C ILE A 219 -17.13 -26.82 1.23
N VAL A 220 -16.78 -26.75 2.51
CA VAL A 220 -15.44 -27.10 2.99
C VAL A 220 -15.17 -28.60 2.89
N GLU A 221 -16.14 -29.45 3.25
CA GLU A 221 -16.08 -30.91 3.04
C GLU A 221 -15.83 -31.22 1.58
N ARG A 222 -16.59 -30.58 0.68
CA ARG A 222 -16.41 -30.71 -0.76
C ARG A 222 -14.98 -30.31 -1.16
N LEU A 223 -14.49 -29.15 -0.70
CA LEU A 223 -13.20 -28.55 -1.08
C LEU A 223 -11.99 -29.33 -0.58
N THR A 224 -12.11 -29.95 0.57
CA THR A 224 -10.98 -30.57 1.26
C THR A 224 -11.01 -32.09 1.23
N GLY A 225 -12.17 -32.69 0.97
CA GLY A 225 -12.42 -34.13 1.13
C GLY A 225 -12.48 -34.60 2.59
N VAL A 226 -12.40 -33.69 3.56
CA VAL A 226 -12.41 -34.02 4.99
C VAL A 226 -13.83 -33.93 5.52
N GLY A 227 -14.39 -35.05 6.00
CA GLY A 227 -15.77 -35.10 6.50
C GLY A 227 -15.95 -34.74 7.99
N ASN A 228 -14.89 -34.76 8.79
CA ASN A 228 -14.98 -34.42 10.23
C ASN A 228 -13.92 -33.37 10.59
N PHE A 229 -14.38 -32.12 10.76
CA PHE A 229 -13.55 -30.98 11.13
C PHE A 229 -14.33 -29.96 11.94
N ASN A 230 -13.60 -29.11 12.66
CA ASN A 230 -14.12 -27.96 13.38
C ASN A 230 -13.74 -26.67 12.65
N ILE A 231 -14.70 -25.77 12.45
CA ILE A 231 -14.43 -24.42 11.91
C ILE A 231 -13.96 -23.53 13.06
N ILE A 232 -12.68 -23.16 13.06
CA ILE A 232 -12.09 -22.24 14.05
C ILE A 232 -12.44 -20.78 13.69
N VAL A 233 -12.24 -20.40 12.42
CA VAL A 233 -12.49 -19.05 11.94
C VAL A 233 -13.35 -19.09 10.70
N LYS A 234 -14.56 -18.55 10.80
CA LYS A 234 -15.55 -18.60 9.71
C LYS A 234 -15.09 -17.86 8.46
N LYS A 235 -14.51 -16.66 8.63
CA LYS A 235 -14.21 -15.77 7.52
C LYS A 235 -13.00 -14.90 7.82
N ILE A 236 -12.01 -14.96 6.93
CA ILE A 236 -10.81 -14.12 6.89
C ILE A 236 -10.70 -13.58 5.48
N THR A 237 -10.87 -12.27 5.32
CA THR A 237 -10.89 -11.66 4.00
C THR A 237 -9.48 -11.29 3.51
N PRO A 238 -9.26 -11.22 2.19
CA PRO A 238 -8.08 -10.58 1.63
C PRO A 238 -7.88 -9.19 2.23
N GLY A 239 -6.63 -8.90 2.59
CA GLY A 239 -6.28 -7.65 3.24
C GLY A 239 -6.37 -7.68 4.77
N SER A 240 -6.86 -8.76 5.38
CA SER A 240 -6.77 -8.94 6.84
C SER A 240 -5.31 -8.90 7.30
N ILE A 241 -5.08 -8.24 8.42
CA ILE A 241 -3.76 -8.11 9.03
C ILE A 241 -3.62 -9.19 10.11
N ILE A 242 -2.53 -9.95 10.05
CA ILE A 242 -2.15 -10.93 11.06
C ILE A 242 -0.82 -10.51 11.68
N LYS A 243 -0.64 -10.83 12.96
CA LYS A 243 0.62 -10.63 13.67
C LYS A 243 1.34 -11.96 13.78
N ILE A 244 2.58 -12.02 13.33
CA ILE A 244 3.46 -13.19 13.45
C ILE A 244 4.72 -12.72 14.17
N GLY A 245 4.96 -13.24 15.38
CA GLY A 245 6.01 -12.72 16.25
C GLY A 245 5.80 -11.23 16.55
N CYS A 246 6.80 -10.40 16.25
CA CYS A 246 6.73 -8.94 16.35
C CYS A 246 6.19 -8.24 15.09
N GLY A 247 6.09 -8.95 13.95
CA GLY A 247 5.75 -8.36 12.65
C GLY A 247 4.28 -8.42 12.29
N TYR A 248 3.81 -7.40 11.55
CA TYR A 248 2.47 -7.35 10.96
C TYR A 248 2.52 -7.71 9.48
N PHE A 249 1.59 -8.57 9.06
CA PHE A 249 1.51 -9.07 7.69
C PHE A 249 0.09 -9.02 7.19
N LYS A 250 -0.08 -8.65 5.92
CA LYS A 250 -1.37 -8.61 5.25
C LYS A 250 -1.55 -9.88 4.42
N ILE A 251 -2.71 -10.53 4.57
CA ILE A 251 -3.07 -11.68 3.74
C ILE A 251 -3.35 -11.20 2.32
N ALA A 252 -2.55 -11.64 1.35
CA ALA A 252 -2.64 -11.22 -0.04
C ALA A 252 -3.31 -12.27 -0.94
N GLY A 253 -3.21 -13.55 -0.55
CA GLY A 253 -3.78 -14.69 -1.27
C GLY A 253 -3.07 -15.97 -0.90
N ASN A 254 -2.97 -16.90 -1.84
CA ASN A 254 -2.29 -18.18 -1.66
C ASN A 254 -1.40 -18.55 -2.86
N THR A 255 -0.67 -19.64 -2.72
CA THR A 255 0.03 -20.37 -3.77
C THR A 255 0.08 -21.82 -3.34
N CYS A 256 -0.68 -22.68 -4.03
CA CYS A 256 -0.84 -24.08 -3.63
C CYS A 256 -1.21 -24.16 -2.14
N ASP A 257 -0.37 -24.79 -1.32
CA ASP A 257 -0.60 -25.00 0.11
C ASP A 257 -0.10 -23.86 1.01
N ARG A 258 0.37 -22.75 0.43
CA ARG A 258 0.98 -21.63 1.16
C ARG A 258 0.11 -20.38 1.07
N ILE A 259 0.06 -19.62 2.15
CA ILE A 259 -0.58 -18.29 2.17
C ILE A 259 0.46 -17.25 1.76
N LYS A 260 0.10 -16.41 0.80
CA LYS A 260 0.88 -15.23 0.43
C LYS A 260 0.62 -14.13 1.44
N LEU A 261 1.69 -13.68 2.08
CA LEU A 261 1.70 -12.57 3.02
C LEU A 261 2.48 -11.41 2.41
N HIS A 262 1.93 -10.20 2.52
CA HIS A 262 2.66 -8.97 2.21
C HIS A 262 3.08 -8.31 3.52
N ASN A 263 4.32 -7.80 3.58
CA ASN A 263 4.79 -7.03 4.71
C ASN A 263 3.88 -5.80 4.92
N PHE A 264 3.41 -5.59 6.16
CA PHE A 264 2.58 -4.44 6.53
C PHE A 264 3.30 -3.44 7.45
N ASN A 265 4.51 -3.77 7.91
CA ASN A 265 5.32 -2.90 8.75
C ASN A 265 5.77 -1.66 7.96
N GLN A 266 5.60 -0.48 8.56
CA GLN A 266 5.98 0.79 7.93
C GLN A 266 7.43 1.13 8.26
N LEU A 267 8.19 1.61 7.27
CA LEU A 267 9.54 2.11 7.47
C LEU A 267 9.52 3.49 8.13
N TYR A 268 10.31 3.64 9.18
CA TYR A 268 10.51 4.90 9.89
C TYR A 268 11.99 5.26 9.85
N LEU A 269 12.30 6.39 9.24
CA LEU A 269 13.64 6.97 9.24
C LEU A 269 13.62 8.32 9.96
N PRO A 270 14.76 8.77 10.52
CA PRO A 270 14.92 10.13 11.01
C PRO A 270 14.57 11.17 9.93
N THR A 271 13.97 12.29 10.35
CA THR A 271 13.44 13.32 9.45
C THR A 271 14.53 13.94 8.58
N GLU A 272 15.74 14.04 9.09
CA GLU A 272 16.92 14.55 8.40
C GLU A 272 17.25 13.72 7.15
N MET A 273 16.88 12.44 7.15
CA MET A 273 17.14 11.52 6.04
C MET A 273 16.08 11.56 4.94
N ASN A 274 14.94 12.22 5.16
CA ASN A 274 13.83 12.23 4.19
C ASN A 274 14.27 12.79 2.83
N GLU A 275 15.04 13.87 2.84
CA GLU A 275 15.56 14.46 1.61
C GLU A 275 16.43 13.49 0.84
N TYR A 276 17.41 12.92 1.54
CA TYR A 276 18.36 11.99 0.96
C TYR A 276 17.67 10.72 0.44
N PHE A 277 16.77 10.13 1.22
CA PHE A 277 15.96 8.99 0.80
C PHE A 277 15.18 9.29 -0.48
N LYS A 278 14.58 10.48 -0.59
CA LYS A 278 13.83 10.90 -1.79
C LYS A 278 14.74 11.03 -3.02
N LEU A 279 15.98 11.50 -2.85
CA LEU A 279 16.97 11.54 -3.93
C LEU A 279 17.34 10.12 -4.40
N VAL A 280 17.60 9.22 -3.45
CA VAL A 280 17.89 7.80 -3.73
C VAL A 280 16.73 7.13 -4.46
N SER A 281 15.49 7.28 -3.99
CA SER A 281 14.30 6.73 -4.66
C SER A 281 14.14 7.25 -6.08
N LYS A 282 14.46 8.53 -6.33
CA LYS A 282 14.45 9.12 -7.67
C LYS A 282 15.49 8.46 -8.58
N ILE A 283 16.69 8.20 -8.09
CA ILE A 283 17.73 7.51 -8.87
C ILE A 283 17.37 6.06 -9.15
N ILE A 284 16.85 5.31 -8.17
CA ILE A 284 16.37 3.93 -8.38
C ILE A 284 15.30 3.89 -9.47
N LYS A 285 14.40 4.87 -9.49
CA LYS A 285 13.40 5.00 -10.56
C LYS A 285 14.05 5.29 -11.91
N ASN A 286 15.02 6.20 -11.99
CA ASN A 286 15.74 6.49 -13.22
C ASN A 286 16.47 5.26 -13.78
N ILE A 287 17.08 4.45 -12.91
CA ILE A 287 17.75 3.19 -13.29
C ILE A 287 16.72 2.20 -13.85
N THR A 288 15.59 2.03 -13.16
CA THR A 288 14.48 1.17 -13.64
C THR A 288 13.95 1.63 -15.00
N ASP A 289 13.87 2.94 -15.22
CA ASP A 289 13.48 3.56 -16.49
C ASP A 289 14.60 3.54 -17.56
N LYS A 290 15.77 2.94 -17.27
CA LYS A 290 16.96 2.88 -18.14
C LYS A 290 17.47 4.26 -18.60
N LYS A 291 17.35 5.28 -17.74
CA LYS A 291 17.90 6.61 -18.01
C LYS A 291 19.39 6.65 -17.67
N GLU A 292 20.15 7.39 -18.46
CA GLU A 292 21.56 7.66 -18.17
C GLU A 292 21.71 8.46 -16.87
N LEU A 293 22.69 8.08 -16.07
CA LEU A 293 23.05 8.75 -14.84
C LEU A 293 24.21 9.72 -15.10
N GLN A 294 24.15 10.87 -14.44
CA GLN A 294 25.21 11.85 -14.46
C GLN A 294 26.08 11.73 -13.21
N TYR A 295 27.39 11.89 -13.39
CA TYR A 295 28.38 11.68 -12.34
C TYR A 295 29.23 12.93 -12.15
N GLU A 296 29.65 13.17 -10.91
CA GLU A 296 30.64 14.17 -10.52
C GLU A 296 31.68 13.48 -9.62
N GLY A 297 32.79 13.06 -10.24
CA GLY A 297 33.70 12.10 -9.62
C GLY A 297 32.98 10.78 -9.31
N ASP A 298 33.08 10.32 -8.07
CA ASP A 298 32.41 9.10 -7.58
C ASP A 298 30.95 9.32 -7.16
N ASN A 299 30.43 10.55 -7.25
CA ASN A 299 29.08 10.89 -6.79
C ASN A 299 28.08 10.94 -7.96
N ILE A 300 26.82 10.61 -7.66
CA ILE A 300 25.72 10.67 -8.65
C ILE A 300 24.98 12.00 -8.52
N ILE A 301 24.81 12.71 -9.63
CA ILE A 301 24.04 13.96 -9.69
C ILE A 301 22.56 13.63 -9.87
N VAL A 302 21.70 14.09 -8.96
CA VAL A 302 20.27 13.74 -8.95
C VAL A 302 19.36 14.90 -9.36
N VAL A 303 19.70 16.11 -8.92
CA VAL A 303 18.99 17.35 -9.25
C VAL A 303 20.03 18.41 -9.52
N GLN A 304 19.89 19.10 -10.65
CA GLN A 304 20.56 20.34 -10.93
C GLN A 304 19.48 21.41 -11.12
N ASN A 305 19.42 22.38 -10.22
CA ASN A 305 18.49 23.50 -10.34
C ASN A 305 18.98 24.46 -11.45
N ARG A 306 18.09 25.33 -11.95
CA ARG A 306 18.44 26.39 -12.92
C ARG A 306 19.54 27.34 -12.42
N PHE A 307 19.73 27.40 -11.10
CA PHE A 307 20.76 28.19 -10.42
C PHE A 307 22.09 27.43 -10.23
N GLY A 308 22.22 26.22 -10.75
CA GLY A 308 23.45 25.42 -10.68
C GLY A 308 23.63 24.60 -9.41
N GLU A 309 22.76 24.73 -8.41
CA GLU A 309 22.78 23.88 -7.21
C GLU A 309 22.60 22.41 -7.58
N LYS A 310 23.56 21.59 -7.16
CA LYS A 310 23.56 20.14 -7.39
C LYS A 310 23.23 19.42 -6.09
N LYS A 311 22.30 18.47 -6.15
CA LYS A 311 22.10 17.48 -5.10
C LYS A 311 22.72 16.16 -5.50
N LEU A 312 23.65 15.70 -4.68
CA LEU A 312 24.49 14.55 -4.93
C LEU A 312 24.06 13.37 -4.05
N ILE A 313 24.24 12.16 -4.57
CA ILE A 313 24.29 10.94 -3.77
C ILE A 313 25.75 10.59 -3.55
N THR A 314 26.14 10.48 -2.29
CA THR A 314 27.52 10.15 -1.88
C THR A 314 27.57 8.78 -1.22
N LYS A 315 28.73 8.12 -1.30
CA LYS A 315 28.96 6.82 -0.66
C LYS A 315 28.75 6.88 0.86
N GLU A 316 29.17 7.97 1.50
CA GLU A 316 29.07 8.17 2.94
C GLU A 316 27.61 8.24 3.40
N GLN A 317 26.80 9.11 2.79
CA GLN A 317 25.38 9.22 3.12
C GLN A 317 24.62 7.93 2.81
N ASN A 318 25.00 7.21 1.74
CA ASN A 318 24.41 5.93 1.41
C ASN A 318 24.71 4.86 2.46
N LEU A 319 25.92 4.87 3.03
CA LEU A 319 26.28 3.97 4.12
C LEU A 319 25.48 4.26 5.39
N ILE A 320 25.24 5.54 5.70
CA ILE A 320 24.39 5.94 6.83
C ILE A 320 22.95 5.45 6.62
N LEU A 321 22.38 5.67 5.43
CA LEU A 321 21.05 5.15 5.07
C LEU A 321 20.98 3.63 5.18
N TYR A 322 21.99 2.92 4.66
CA TYR A 322 22.04 1.48 4.75
C TYR A 322 22.03 0.98 6.21
N LYS A 323 22.83 1.60 7.09
CA LYS A 323 22.88 1.25 8.52
C LYS A 323 21.52 1.44 9.21
N GLU A 324 20.83 2.56 8.94
CA GLU A 324 19.50 2.81 9.51
C GLU A 324 18.44 1.83 8.96
N LEU A 325 18.51 1.46 7.68
CA LEU A 325 17.64 0.43 7.11
C LEU A 325 17.87 -0.94 7.76
N VAL A 326 19.14 -1.35 7.92
CA VAL A 326 19.48 -2.63 8.59
C VAL A 326 18.97 -2.64 10.03
N LYS A 327 19.12 -1.53 10.76
CA LYS A 327 18.59 -1.38 12.13
C LYS A 327 17.07 -1.48 12.19
N HIS A 328 16.36 -1.03 11.15
CA HIS A 328 14.90 -1.12 11.10
C HIS A 328 14.41 -2.53 10.78
N PHE A 329 15.15 -3.30 9.97
CA PHE A 329 14.73 -4.62 9.50
C PHE A 329 15.20 -5.78 10.38
N ASN A 330 16.21 -5.57 11.25
CA ASN A 330 16.68 -6.54 12.24
C ASN A 330 15.96 -6.38 13.59
#